data_AF-A0A2S2P5I3-F1
#
_entry.id   AF-A0A2S2P5I3-F1
#
_cell.length_a   1.000
_cell.length_b   1.000
_cell.length_c   1.000
_cell.angle_alpha   90.00
_cell.angle_beta   90.00
_cell.angle_gamma   90.00
#
_symmetry.space_group_name_H-M   'P 1'
#
loop_
_entity.id
_entity.type
_entity.pdbx_description
1 polymer ?
#
loop_
_entity_poly.entity_id
_entity_poly.type
_entity_poly.pdbx_seq_one_letter_code
_entity_poly.pdbx_strand_id
1 'polypeptide(L)'
;MPSCFICGRSRNGKSNVKNITFHKFPNNERIREKWLNFVRENNLLTNKITKFSVICSSHFDEKNFINYKRTRLLEKEAVPYIIISRAKYAKVNCPEFATIPSTSTNEVKTCTSNNSKMSVQSNIKTLVKVSNNIQVDGIIPFDECSHNDSTTVNIIQQSVKKNVKSSYIEASKPNETDTPNRTFLKHGISALSSELLIKSKKLKLLSQTVRRQRKKIASMKQILLQLKNKNLINIDEIEILMENFGKHKNLITNWAKKNLGHRVPKKYSPEIRQFALSLHFFSSKAYEYVRKEFNTILPHTRTLSKWYSHVNASPGFTEEALKTLTIKTKNSKHPIICALLMDEMAIRQHLEYDGETYHGRVDIGNGLNSDSLEVAKECFVFMLVGVNEHWKLPIGYFFVSKLNSNQKVELVRHALALIHDTGVRVISLTFDGCSSNCTMAQVLGCNYNIDNLTTTYIFQKNNIDIPVEIILDPAHMIKLVRNA
;
A
#
# COMPACT_ATOMS: atom_id res chain seq x y z
N MET A 1 -1.95 8.47 24.45
CA MET A 1 -2.83 7.67 25.34
C MET A 1 -1.94 6.86 26.28
N PRO A 2 -2.25 6.77 27.58
CA PRO A 2 -1.44 6.01 28.53
C PRO A 2 -1.49 4.51 28.17
N SER A 3 -0.33 3.87 28.16
CA SER A 3 -0.17 2.42 28.01
C SER A 3 0.43 1.82 29.27
N CYS A 4 0.03 0.59 29.59
CA CYS A 4 0.55 -0.16 30.71
C CYS A 4 2.05 -0.42 30.51
N PHE A 5 2.86 -0.04 31.50
CA PHE A 5 4.32 -0.17 31.45
C PHE A 5 4.78 -1.62 31.32
N ILE A 6 4.03 -2.56 31.89
CA ILE A 6 4.38 -3.99 31.92
C ILE A 6 3.91 -4.71 30.65
N CYS A 7 2.61 -4.93 30.47
CA CYS A 7 2.09 -5.67 29.33
C CYS A 7 1.92 -4.86 28.02
N GLY A 8 2.16 -3.54 28.04
CA GLY A 8 2.03 -2.68 26.85
C GLY A 8 0.59 -2.41 26.38
N ARG A 9 -0.42 -2.81 27.17
CA ARG A 9 -1.84 -2.58 26.85
C ARG A 9 -2.17 -1.08 26.89
N SER A 10 -2.79 -0.55 25.84
CA SER A 10 -3.16 0.88 25.75
C SER A 10 -4.62 1.12 26.15
N ARG A 11 -4.90 2.29 26.73
CA ARG A 11 -6.28 2.73 27.00
C ARG A 11 -7.01 3.02 25.69
N ASN A 12 -7.98 2.20 25.32
CA ASN A 12 -8.79 2.32 24.10
C ASN A 12 -10.20 1.69 24.27
N GLY A 13 -11.04 1.74 23.24
CA GLY A 13 -12.40 1.16 23.29
C GLY A 13 -12.42 -0.32 23.69
N LYS A 14 -11.44 -1.12 23.25
CA LYS A 14 -11.33 -2.55 23.60
C LYS A 14 -11.02 -2.76 25.08
N SER A 15 -10.18 -1.93 25.69
CA SER A 15 -9.91 -2.00 27.14
C SER A 15 -11.10 -1.55 27.98
N ASN A 16 -11.90 -0.60 27.47
CA ASN A 16 -13.12 -0.14 28.15
C ASN A 16 -14.19 -1.25 28.18
N VAL A 17 -14.41 -1.97 27.07
CA VAL A 17 -15.34 -3.11 27.02
C VAL A 17 -14.95 -4.21 28.00
N LYS A 18 -13.65 -4.44 28.20
CA LYS A 18 -13.12 -5.40 29.18
C LYS A 18 -12.99 -4.85 30.61
N ASN A 19 -13.51 -3.65 30.88
CA ASN A 19 -13.47 -2.97 32.19
C ASN A 19 -12.06 -2.87 32.81
N ILE A 20 -11.05 -2.58 31.99
CA ILE A 20 -9.65 -2.46 32.41
C ILE A 20 -9.34 -1.00 32.76
N THR A 21 -8.88 -0.78 34.00
CA THR A 21 -8.45 0.52 34.51
C THR A 21 -6.93 0.64 34.52
N PHE A 22 -6.43 1.88 34.60
CA PHE A 22 -5.00 2.19 34.55
C PHE A 22 -4.61 3.02 35.77
N HIS A 23 -3.65 2.52 36.55
CA HIS A 23 -3.26 3.07 37.85
C HIS A 23 -1.83 3.61 37.79
N LYS A 24 -1.64 4.84 38.28
CA LYS A 24 -0.31 5.47 38.39
C LYS A 24 0.48 4.83 39.51
N PHE A 25 1.81 4.93 39.43
CA PHE A 25 2.68 4.53 40.53
C PHE A 25 2.33 5.29 41.82
N PRO A 26 2.27 4.61 42.97
CA PRO A 26 1.96 5.25 44.26
C PRO A 26 2.97 6.33 44.66
N ASN A 27 2.51 7.32 45.42
CA ASN A 27 3.38 8.33 46.04
C ASN A 27 4.05 7.80 47.32
N ASN A 28 3.46 6.81 47.98
CA ASN A 28 4.05 6.18 49.17
C ASN A 28 5.28 5.36 48.75
N GLU A 29 6.45 5.75 49.26
CA GLU A 29 7.75 5.18 48.90
C GLU A 29 7.81 3.66 49.10
N ARG A 30 7.26 3.14 50.20
CA ARG A 30 7.29 1.70 50.52
C ARG A 30 6.54 0.86 49.50
N ILE A 31 5.35 1.30 49.09
CA ILE A 31 4.53 0.56 48.12
C ILE A 31 5.06 0.78 46.70
N ARG A 32 5.56 1.98 46.41
CA ARG A 32 6.23 2.29 45.15
C ARG A 32 7.45 1.40 44.92
N GLU A 33 8.25 1.17 45.95
CA GLU A 33 9.41 0.26 45.87
C GLU A 33 8.97 -1.19 45.57
N LYS A 34 7.89 -1.67 46.18
CA LYS A 34 7.32 -3.00 45.84
C LYS A 34 6.89 -3.09 44.37
N TRP A 35 6.28 -2.02 43.83
CA TRP A 35 5.93 -1.97 42.40
C TRP A 35 7.19 -1.95 41.51
N LEU A 36 8.26 -1.26 41.93
CA LEU A 36 9.53 -1.24 41.21
C LEU A 36 10.25 -2.59 41.25
N ASN A 37 10.18 -3.32 42.36
CA ASN A 37 10.70 -4.68 42.49
C ASN A 37 9.99 -5.62 41.51
N PHE A 38 8.66 -5.57 41.46
CA PHE A 38 7.89 -6.34 40.49
C PHE A 38 8.29 -6.02 39.04
N VAL A 39 8.58 -4.75 38.72
CA VAL A 39 9.07 -4.37 37.39
C VAL A 39 10.47 -4.92 37.10
N ARG A 40 11.38 -4.89 38.09
CA ARG A 40 12.75 -5.45 37.97
C ARG A 40 12.73 -6.96 37.76
N GLU A 41 11.92 -7.68 38.53
CA GLU A 41 11.74 -9.13 38.43
C GLU A 41 11.20 -9.56 37.04
N ASN A 42 10.50 -8.65 36.35
CA ASN A 42 9.99 -8.85 35.00
C ASN A 42 10.95 -8.38 33.89
N ASN A 43 12.25 -8.19 34.20
CA ASN A 43 13.29 -7.78 33.25
C ASN A 43 13.01 -6.44 32.54
N LEU A 44 12.28 -5.53 33.18
CA LEU A 44 11.97 -4.20 32.65
C LEU A 44 12.86 -3.13 33.30
N LEU A 45 13.36 -2.19 32.47
CA LEU A 45 14.24 -1.11 32.92
C LEU A 45 13.46 -0.05 33.72
N THR A 46 13.65 -0.03 35.04
CA THR A 46 13.05 0.96 35.96
C THR A 46 13.47 2.41 35.64
N ASN A 47 14.62 2.60 34.99
CA ASN A 47 15.12 3.91 34.56
C ASN A 47 14.22 4.63 33.54
N LYS A 48 13.26 3.91 32.93
CA LYS A 48 12.29 4.49 31.97
C LYS A 48 10.95 4.89 32.61
N ILE A 49 10.80 4.73 33.93
CA ILE A 49 9.55 5.05 34.64
C ILE A 49 9.48 6.56 34.86
N THR A 50 8.55 7.21 34.16
CA THR A 50 8.19 8.62 34.36
C THR A 50 7.00 8.77 35.31
N LYS A 51 6.73 10.00 35.78
CA LYS A 51 5.54 10.36 36.60
C LYS A 51 4.18 10.05 35.94
N PHE A 52 4.17 9.79 34.63
CA PHE A 52 2.97 9.47 33.86
C PHE A 52 2.83 7.96 33.59
N SER A 53 3.77 7.14 34.05
CA SER A 53 3.74 5.69 33.86
C SER A 53 2.56 5.08 34.63
N VAL A 54 1.88 4.12 34.01
CA VAL A 54 0.73 3.44 34.59
C VAL A 54 0.86 1.93 34.43
N ILE A 55 0.21 1.18 35.32
CA ILE A 55 0.01 -0.27 35.23
C ILE A 55 -1.49 -0.54 35.09
N CYS A 56 -1.89 -1.48 34.22
CA CYS A 56 -3.30 -1.83 34.07
C CYS A 56 -3.79 -2.76 35.19
N SER A 57 -5.10 -2.76 35.43
CA SER A 57 -5.73 -3.53 36.52
C SER A 57 -5.49 -5.03 36.45
N SER A 58 -5.19 -5.58 35.28
CA SER A 58 -4.98 -7.02 35.11
C SER A 58 -3.70 -7.55 35.78
N HIS A 59 -2.81 -6.68 36.26
CA HIS A 59 -1.63 -7.08 37.03
C HIS A 59 -1.89 -7.21 38.54
N PHE A 60 -3.11 -6.92 39.00
CA PHE A 60 -3.51 -6.89 40.41
C PHE A 60 -4.64 -7.89 40.69
N ASP A 61 -4.79 -8.27 41.97
CA ASP A 61 -5.87 -9.16 42.40
C ASP A 61 -7.19 -8.41 42.29
N GLU A 62 -8.26 -9.10 41.92
CA GLU A 62 -9.60 -8.52 41.90
C GLU A 62 -10.04 -8.06 43.29
N LYS A 63 -9.53 -8.71 44.34
CA LYS A 63 -9.79 -8.35 45.75
C LYS A 63 -9.22 -6.98 46.14
N ASN A 64 -8.19 -6.50 45.45
CA ASN A 64 -7.51 -5.24 45.77
C ASN A 64 -8.21 -4.01 45.15
N PHE A 65 -9.46 -4.17 44.67
CA PHE A 65 -10.22 -3.11 44.04
C PHE A 65 -11.48 -2.79 44.83
N ILE A 66 -11.66 -1.51 45.11
CA ILE A 66 -12.87 -0.95 45.73
C ILE A 66 -13.66 -0.23 44.65
N ASN A 67 -14.93 -0.59 44.49
CA ASN A 67 -15.85 0.11 43.60
C ASN A 67 -16.48 1.29 44.35
N TYR A 68 -16.19 2.51 43.93
CA TYR A 68 -16.82 3.72 44.45
C TYR A 68 -17.53 4.47 43.32
N LYS A 69 -18.84 4.69 43.46
CA LYS A 69 -19.72 5.25 42.42
C LYS A 69 -19.60 4.50 41.08
N ARG A 70 -19.00 5.15 40.06
CA ARG A 70 -18.75 4.62 38.70
C ARG A 70 -17.27 4.37 38.43
N THR A 71 -16.41 4.41 39.46
CA THR A 71 -14.96 4.27 39.32
C THR A 71 -14.42 3.10 40.13
N ARG A 72 -13.69 2.21 39.46
CA ARG A 72 -12.93 1.12 40.08
C ARG A 72 -11.59 1.65 40.58
N LEU A 73 -11.45 1.79 41.89
CA LEU A 73 -10.25 2.30 42.56
C LEU A 73 -9.38 1.14 43.05
N LEU A 74 -8.06 1.28 42.94
CA LEU A 74 -7.12 0.33 43.50
C LEU A 74 -6.82 0.72 44.97
N GLU A 75 -6.81 -0.26 45.86
CA GLU A 75 -6.46 -0.03 47.26
C GLU A 75 -5.07 0.58 47.42
N LYS A 76 -4.89 1.39 48.47
CA LYS A 76 -3.65 2.14 48.69
C LYS A 76 -2.44 1.23 48.89
N GLU A 77 -2.63 0.05 49.47
CA GLU A 77 -1.57 -0.92 49.77
C GLU A 77 -1.39 -2.02 48.71
N ALA A 78 -2.19 -1.98 47.63
CA ALA A 78 -2.16 -3.00 46.60
C ALA A 78 -0.83 -3.02 45.84
N VAL A 79 -0.33 -4.23 45.57
CA VAL A 79 0.91 -4.48 44.82
C VAL A 79 0.60 -5.38 43.62
N PRO A 80 1.19 -5.12 42.43
CA PRO A 80 1.01 -6.01 41.30
C PRO A 80 1.73 -7.34 41.56
N TYR A 81 1.10 -8.44 41.18
CA TYR A 81 1.66 -9.79 41.34
C TYR A 81 1.45 -10.69 40.11
N ILE A 82 0.55 -10.33 39.20
CA ILE A 82 0.21 -11.14 38.02
C ILE A 82 1.03 -10.67 36.82
N ILE A 83 1.74 -11.60 36.17
CA ILE A 83 2.48 -11.32 34.94
C ILE A 83 1.60 -11.71 33.75
N ILE A 84 1.44 -10.78 32.81
CA ILE A 84 0.66 -11.02 31.58
C ILE A 84 1.61 -11.01 30.40
N SER A 85 1.81 -12.20 29.85
CA SER A 85 2.57 -12.41 28.61
C SER A 85 1.63 -12.21 27.42
N ARG A 86 1.89 -11.16 26.64
CA ARG A 86 1.11 -10.81 25.45
C ARG A 86 2.02 -10.55 24.26
N ALA A 87 1.67 -11.13 23.11
CA ALA A 87 2.25 -10.75 21.83
C ALA A 87 1.90 -9.29 21.51
N LYS A 88 2.88 -8.40 21.59
CA LYS A 88 2.71 -6.98 21.24
C LYS A 88 2.48 -6.89 19.72
N TYR A 89 1.49 -6.10 19.31
CA TYR A 89 1.13 -5.85 17.90
C TYR A 89 0.61 -7.05 17.08
N ALA A 90 0.14 -8.12 17.74
CA ALA A 90 -0.52 -9.23 17.04
C ALA A 90 -1.78 -8.74 16.29
N LYS A 91 -1.87 -9.07 14.98
CA LYS A 91 -3.01 -8.75 14.12
C LYS A 91 -4.22 -9.66 14.36
N VAL A 92 -3.99 -10.82 15.00
CA VAL A 92 -5.00 -11.84 15.34
C VAL A 92 -5.14 -11.90 16.87
N ASN A 93 -6.32 -12.28 17.37
CA ASN A 93 -6.54 -12.52 18.80
C ASN A 93 -5.74 -13.76 19.25
N CYS A 94 -4.57 -13.55 19.84
CA CYS A 94 -3.84 -14.60 20.53
C CYS A 94 -4.30 -14.72 22.00
N PRO A 95 -4.32 -15.93 22.59
CA PRO A 95 -4.61 -16.11 24.01
C PRO A 95 -3.59 -15.36 24.88
N GLU A 96 -4.07 -14.75 25.96
CA GLU A 96 -3.22 -14.09 26.96
C GLU A 96 -2.87 -15.11 28.06
N PHE A 97 -1.58 -15.28 28.36
CA PHE A 97 -1.13 -16.17 29.44
C PHE A 97 -0.85 -15.33 30.70
N ALA A 98 -1.57 -15.62 31.77
CA ALA A 98 -1.32 -15.07 33.09
C ALA A 98 -0.49 -16.07 33.90
N THR A 99 0.68 -15.64 34.39
CA THR A 99 1.56 -16.45 35.23
C THR A 99 1.71 -15.77 36.59
N ILE A 100 1.59 -16.56 37.66
CA ILE A 100 1.88 -16.14 39.03
C ILE A 100 3.31 -16.59 39.33
N PRO A 101 4.23 -15.72 39.78
CA PRO A 101 5.57 -16.13 40.18
C PRO A 101 5.49 -17.08 41.39
N SER A 102 5.99 -18.31 41.25
CA SER A 102 6.17 -19.22 42.39
C SER A 102 7.33 -18.75 43.26
N THR A 103 7.07 -18.39 44.51
CA THR A 103 8.08 -18.11 45.53
C THR A 103 8.89 -19.37 45.85
N SER A 104 10.15 -19.43 45.42
CA SER A 104 11.13 -20.41 45.90
C SER A 104 12.06 -19.73 46.92
N THR A 105 11.93 -20.12 48.18
CA THR A 105 12.94 -19.92 49.22
C THR A 105 14.24 -20.61 48.83
N ASN A 106 15.35 -19.89 48.93
CA ASN A 106 16.71 -20.37 48.71
C ASN A 106 17.10 -21.43 49.74
N GLU A 107 17.55 -22.61 49.29
CA GLU A 107 18.64 -23.32 49.95
C GLU A 107 19.71 -23.69 48.93
N VAL A 108 20.93 -23.26 49.26
CA VAL A 108 22.18 -23.46 48.52
C VAL A 108 22.67 -24.88 48.72
N LYS A 109 23.18 -25.52 47.65
CA LYS A 109 24.34 -26.44 47.72
C LYS A 109 24.89 -26.77 46.32
N THR A 110 25.97 -26.04 46.00
CA THR A 110 27.26 -26.49 45.41
C THR A 110 27.33 -27.62 44.38
N CYS A 111 28.07 -27.30 43.29
CA CYS A 111 29.15 -28.05 42.62
C CYS A 111 29.00 -29.59 42.52
N THR A 112 29.19 -30.27 41.39
CA THR A 112 30.40 -30.29 40.56
C THR A 112 30.13 -31.23 39.35
N SER A 113 30.91 -31.06 38.30
CA SER A 113 31.02 -31.88 37.09
C SER A 113 31.06 -33.41 37.30
N ASN A 114 30.39 -34.18 36.42
CA ASN A 114 31.01 -35.20 35.54
C ASN A 114 30.01 -36.09 34.77
N ASN A 115 30.30 -36.23 33.47
CA ASN A 115 30.20 -37.43 32.62
C ASN A 115 28.96 -38.35 32.60
N SER A 116 28.30 -38.31 31.43
CA SER A 116 28.09 -39.43 30.50
C SER A 116 27.00 -40.51 30.75
N LYS A 117 26.44 -40.93 29.61
CA LYS A 117 25.64 -42.14 29.29
C LYS A 117 24.13 -42.04 29.60
N MET A 118 23.29 -42.08 28.56
CA MET A 118 22.66 -43.29 27.97
C MET A 118 21.90 -44.09 29.03
N SER A 119 20.67 -44.55 28.90
CA SER A 119 19.73 -44.75 27.77
C SER A 119 18.52 -45.52 28.36
N VAL A 120 17.54 -45.82 27.51
CA VAL A 120 16.64 -47.01 27.57
C VAL A 120 15.16 -46.76 27.94
N GLN A 121 14.33 -46.83 26.87
CA GLN A 121 13.11 -47.63 26.61
C GLN A 121 11.95 -47.57 27.63
N SER A 122 10.66 -47.69 27.27
CA SER A 122 10.00 -48.56 26.27
C SER A 122 8.52 -48.09 26.14
N ASN A 123 7.91 -48.00 24.94
CA ASN A 123 7.01 -49.02 24.31
C ASN A 123 5.59 -49.14 24.96
N ILE A 124 4.44 -49.35 24.29
CA ILE A 124 4.08 -49.85 22.95
C ILE A 124 2.57 -49.58 22.62
N LYS A 125 2.30 -49.31 21.32
CA LYS A 125 1.18 -49.62 20.39
C LYS A 125 -0.25 -49.96 20.88
N THR A 126 -1.24 -49.54 20.06
CA THR A 126 -2.18 -50.48 19.41
C THR A 126 -2.66 -49.93 18.05
N LEU A 127 -2.86 -50.82 17.09
CA LEU A 127 -3.21 -50.60 15.69
C LEU A 127 -4.34 -51.61 15.36
N VAL A 128 -5.45 -51.18 14.76
CA VAL A 128 -6.45 -52.09 14.12
C VAL A 128 -6.97 -51.46 12.82
N LYS A 129 -7.29 -52.34 11.88
CA LYS A 129 -7.38 -52.24 10.42
C LYS A 129 -8.84 -52.30 9.88
N VAL A 130 -9.04 -51.66 8.72
CA VAL A 130 -9.88 -52.03 7.53
C VAL A 130 -11.42 -51.90 7.69
N SER A 131 -12.14 -51.18 6.82
CA SER A 131 -12.69 -51.69 5.53
C SER A 131 -13.18 -50.61 4.54
N ASN A 132 -12.98 -50.94 3.25
CA ASN A 132 -13.39 -50.37 1.96
C ASN A 132 -14.70 -49.57 1.85
N ASN A 133 -14.70 -48.55 0.96
CA ASN A 133 -15.59 -48.55 -0.21
C ASN A 133 -15.10 -47.63 -1.34
N ILE A 134 -15.23 -48.16 -2.55
CA ILE A 134 -14.82 -47.64 -3.85
C ILE A 134 -15.92 -46.73 -4.43
N GLN A 135 -15.54 -45.59 -5.04
CA GLN A 135 -16.02 -45.26 -6.38
C GLN A 135 -15.00 -44.41 -7.15
N VAL A 136 -14.84 -44.81 -8.41
CA VAL A 136 -13.81 -44.44 -9.39
C VAL A 136 -14.27 -43.21 -10.16
N ASP A 137 -13.36 -42.30 -10.51
CA ASP A 137 -13.11 -41.97 -11.92
C ASP A 137 -11.86 -41.09 -12.11
N GLY A 138 -10.95 -41.61 -12.94
CA GLY A 138 -10.12 -40.79 -13.81
C GLY A 138 -8.73 -40.39 -13.32
N ILE A 139 -7.78 -41.29 -13.57
CA ILE A 139 -6.36 -41.07 -13.93
C ILE A 139 -5.38 -41.62 -12.88
N ILE A 140 -4.75 -42.72 -13.29
CA ILE A 140 -3.78 -43.54 -12.57
C ILE A 140 -2.50 -42.74 -12.27
N PRO A 141 -2.06 -42.69 -11.00
CA PRO A 141 -0.70 -42.35 -10.62
C PRO A 141 0.17 -43.61 -10.65
N PHE A 142 1.38 -43.52 -11.18
CA PHE A 142 2.36 -44.60 -11.09
C PHE A 142 3.55 -44.12 -10.26
N ASP A 143 3.63 -44.65 -9.03
CA ASP A 143 4.82 -44.61 -8.17
C ASP A 143 5.62 -45.92 -8.32
N GLU A 144 6.94 -45.73 -8.31
CA GLU A 144 8.00 -46.55 -7.71
C GLU A 144 8.07 -48.08 -7.88
N CYS A 145 9.13 -48.55 -8.57
CA CYS A 145 10.18 -49.45 -8.04
C CYS A 145 11.23 -49.70 -9.14
N SER A 146 12.49 -49.32 -8.97
CA SER A 146 13.59 -50.01 -8.27
C SER A 146 14.34 -51.03 -9.15
N HIS A 147 15.64 -50.77 -9.26
CA HIS A 147 16.75 -51.57 -9.77
C HIS A 147 16.76 -52.14 -11.20
N ASN A 148 17.88 -51.80 -11.86
CA ASN A 148 18.57 -52.55 -12.91
C ASN A 148 17.74 -52.91 -14.14
N ASP A 149 17.72 -51.99 -15.11
CA ASP A 149 18.03 -52.43 -16.46
C ASP A 149 18.87 -51.40 -17.19
N SER A 150 20.09 -51.84 -17.49
CA SER A 150 20.98 -51.28 -18.48
C SER A 150 20.38 -51.49 -19.87
N THR A 151 19.22 -50.90 -20.17
CA THR A 151 18.83 -50.70 -21.56
C THR A 151 19.53 -49.45 -22.05
N THR A 152 20.81 -49.62 -22.37
CA THR A 152 21.41 -48.90 -23.48
C THR A 152 20.44 -49.03 -24.66
N VAL A 153 19.64 -47.98 -24.91
CA VAL A 153 19.11 -47.79 -26.24
C VAL A 153 20.32 -47.44 -27.08
N ASN A 154 20.99 -48.50 -27.53
CA ASN A 154 21.84 -48.51 -28.70
C ASN A 154 20.96 -47.99 -29.83
N ILE A 155 20.95 -46.66 -29.98
CA ILE A 155 20.78 -46.10 -31.31
C ILE A 155 21.93 -46.72 -32.06
N ILE A 156 21.62 -47.77 -32.82
CA ILE A 156 22.48 -48.28 -33.87
C ILE A 156 22.83 -47.04 -34.67
N GLN A 157 24.01 -46.51 -34.39
CA GLN A 157 24.63 -45.51 -35.22
C GLN A 157 25.10 -46.32 -36.41
N GLN A 158 24.15 -46.69 -37.27
CA GLN A 158 24.45 -47.08 -38.63
C GLN A 158 25.26 -45.90 -39.14
N SER A 159 26.57 -46.10 -39.20
CA SER A 159 27.51 -45.24 -39.87
C SER A 159 27.15 -45.30 -41.34
N VAL A 160 26.09 -44.60 -41.73
CA VAL A 160 25.78 -44.35 -43.12
C VAL A 160 26.98 -43.57 -43.62
N LYS A 161 27.81 -44.25 -44.42
CA LYS A 161 28.98 -43.69 -45.10
C LYS A 161 28.59 -42.32 -45.64
N LYS A 162 29.16 -41.25 -45.06
CA LYS A 162 28.91 -39.85 -45.48
C LYS A 162 29.17 -39.65 -46.98
N ASN A 163 29.97 -40.51 -47.61
CA ASN A 163 30.31 -40.46 -49.03
C ASN A 163 29.15 -40.78 -49.98
N VAL A 164 28.08 -41.44 -49.55
CA VAL A 164 26.97 -41.81 -50.46
C VAL A 164 26.03 -40.64 -50.73
N LYS A 165 25.87 -39.69 -49.78
CA LYS A 165 24.94 -38.56 -49.97
C LYS A 165 25.44 -37.49 -50.95
N SER A 166 26.75 -37.36 -51.15
CA SER A 166 27.29 -36.32 -52.04
C SER A 166 27.10 -36.68 -53.52
N SER A 167 27.24 -37.95 -53.89
CA SER A 167 27.13 -38.39 -55.29
C SER A 167 25.73 -38.21 -55.89
N TYR A 168 24.67 -38.47 -55.12
CA TYR A 168 23.28 -38.25 -55.57
C TYR A 168 22.90 -36.77 -55.69
N ILE A 169 23.47 -35.91 -54.83
CA ILE A 169 23.27 -34.46 -54.91
C ILE A 169 24.00 -33.89 -56.14
N GLU A 170 25.21 -34.37 -56.42
CA GLU A 170 25.97 -34.05 -57.63
C GLU A 170 25.21 -34.43 -58.90
N ALA A 171 24.62 -35.64 -58.93
CA ALA A 171 23.84 -36.15 -60.06
C ALA A 171 22.47 -35.47 -60.25
N SER A 172 21.99 -34.74 -59.24
CA SER A 172 20.72 -33.99 -59.27
C SER A 172 20.84 -32.58 -59.85
N LYS A 173 22.05 -32.13 -60.23
CA LYS A 173 22.26 -30.86 -60.92
C LYS A 173 21.75 -30.96 -62.37
N PRO A 174 20.97 -29.98 -62.87
CA PRO A 174 20.51 -29.97 -64.25
C PRO A 174 21.68 -29.68 -65.21
N ASN A 175 21.76 -30.44 -66.31
CA ASN A 175 22.74 -30.24 -67.37
C ASN A 175 22.05 -29.74 -68.65
N GLU A 176 22.78 -29.03 -69.52
CA GLU A 176 22.24 -28.44 -70.76
C GLU A 176 21.72 -29.49 -71.77
N THR A 177 22.12 -30.76 -71.63
CA THR A 177 21.69 -31.89 -72.49
C THR A 177 20.50 -32.68 -71.93
N ASP A 178 19.89 -32.23 -70.83
CA ASP A 178 18.75 -32.93 -70.21
C ASP A 178 17.42 -32.60 -70.91
N THR A 179 16.58 -33.63 -71.14
CA THR A 179 15.20 -33.44 -71.62
C THR A 179 14.35 -32.66 -70.60
N PRO A 180 13.32 -31.92 -71.03
CA PRO A 180 12.47 -31.11 -70.14
C PRO A 180 11.85 -31.87 -68.95
N ASN A 181 11.51 -33.14 -69.12
CA ASN A 181 10.95 -33.96 -68.04
C ASN A 181 12.03 -34.37 -67.01
N ARG A 182 13.26 -34.61 -67.49
CA ARG A 182 14.41 -34.97 -66.65
C ARG A 182 14.91 -33.78 -65.84
N THR A 183 14.90 -32.57 -66.40
CA THR A 183 15.22 -31.34 -65.66
C THR A 183 14.18 -31.06 -64.57
N PHE A 184 12.88 -31.22 -64.85
CA PHE A 184 11.81 -31.08 -63.87
C PHE A 184 11.98 -32.01 -62.65
N LEU A 185 12.25 -33.30 -62.89
CA LEU A 185 12.47 -34.28 -61.82
C LEU A 185 13.72 -33.96 -60.98
N LYS A 186 14.81 -33.54 -61.63
CA LYS A 186 16.04 -33.10 -60.94
C LYS A 186 15.81 -31.87 -60.06
N HIS A 187 15.03 -30.90 -60.54
CA HIS A 187 14.63 -29.74 -59.73
C HIS A 187 13.79 -30.15 -58.52
N GLY A 188 12.84 -31.08 -58.67
CA GLY A 188 12.04 -31.61 -57.57
C GLY A 188 12.88 -32.32 -56.49
N ILE A 189 13.85 -33.14 -56.89
CA ILE A 189 14.77 -33.83 -55.98
C ILE A 189 15.66 -32.83 -55.24
N SER A 190 16.17 -31.81 -55.93
CA SER A 190 16.98 -30.74 -55.34
C SER A 190 16.18 -29.93 -54.30
N ALA A 191 14.92 -29.59 -54.61
CA ALA A 191 14.02 -28.89 -53.70
C ALA A 191 13.77 -29.72 -52.42
N LEU A 192 13.42 -31.00 -52.55
CA LEU A 192 13.21 -31.90 -51.41
C LEU A 192 14.46 -32.09 -50.56
N SER A 193 15.63 -32.21 -51.19
CA SER A 193 16.92 -32.29 -50.51
C SER A 193 17.22 -31.03 -49.69
N SER A 194 16.95 -29.85 -50.26
CA SER A 194 17.11 -28.57 -49.57
C SER A 194 16.16 -28.46 -48.36
N GLU A 195 14.93 -28.94 -48.49
CA GLU A 195 13.93 -28.93 -47.41
C GLU A 195 14.31 -29.87 -46.26
N LEU A 196 14.83 -31.06 -46.57
CA LEU A 196 15.37 -32.00 -45.57
C LEU A 196 16.58 -31.42 -44.82
N LEU A 197 17.44 -30.66 -45.51
CA LEU A 197 18.54 -29.94 -44.88
C LEU A 197 18.06 -28.85 -43.91
N ILE A 198 17.01 -28.11 -44.27
CA ILE A 198 16.40 -27.09 -43.41
C ILE A 198 15.73 -27.75 -42.19
N LYS A 199 14.94 -28.81 -42.39
CA LYS A 199 14.26 -29.55 -41.32
C LYS A 199 15.26 -30.18 -40.33
N SER A 200 16.36 -30.76 -40.83
CA SER A 200 17.42 -31.32 -39.97
C SER A 200 18.17 -30.26 -39.16
N LYS A 201 18.45 -29.08 -39.72
CA LYS A 201 18.99 -27.92 -38.98
C LYS A 201 18.02 -27.48 -37.87
N LYS A 202 16.71 -27.40 -38.17
CA LYS A 202 15.67 -27.03 -37.20
C LYS A 202 15.57 -28.05 -36.06
N LEU A 203 15.58 -29.34 -36.35
CA LEU A 203 15.61 -30.41 -35.34
C LEU A 203 16.84 -30.34 -34.43
N LYS A 204 18.01 -30.01 -34.99
CA LYS A 204 19.24 -29.79 -34.20
C LYS A 204 19.11 -28.60 -33.25
N LEU A 205 18.53 -27.49 -33.68
CA LEU A 205 18.30 -26.32 -32.83
C LEU A 205 17.26 -26.60 -31.73
N LEU A 206 16.18 -27.30 -32.05
CA LEU A 206 15.15 -27.70 -31.09
C LEU A 206 15.73 -28.66 -30.03
N SER A 207 16.45 -29.70 -30.45
CA SER A 207 17.10 -30.64 -29.51
C SER A 207 18.14 -29.95 -28.62
N GLN A 208 18.91 -28.99 -29.14
CA GLN A 208 19.80 -28.16 -28.32
C GLN A 208 19.04 -27.29 -27.32
N THR A 209 17.94 -26.69 -27.73
CA THR A 209 17.07 -25.88 -26.86
C THR A 209 16.50 -26.73 -25.73
N VAL A 210 15.95 -27.90 -26.05
CA VAL A 210 15.43 -28.86 -25.06
C VAL A 210 16.54 -29.30 -24.10
N ARG A 211 17.74 -29.61 -24.60
CA ARG A 211 18.89 -29.97 -23.75
C ARG A 211 19.28 -28.83 -22.80
N ARG A 212 19.32 -27.58 -23.28
CA ARG A 212 19.63 -26.40 -22.46
C ARG A 212 18.55 -26.17 -21.39
N GLN A 213 17.28 -26.31 -21.76
CA GLN A 213 16.15 -26.22 -20.83
C GLN A 213 16.23 -27.31 -19.75
N ARG A 214 16.46 -28.58 -20.13
CA ARG A 214 16.64 -29.68 -19.18
C ARG A 214 17.79 -29.44 -18.20
N LYS A 215 18.94 -28.94 -18.68
CA LYS A 215 20.08 -28.60 -17.81
C LYS A 215 19.75 -27.46 -16.83
N LYS A 216 18.98 -26.46 -17.28
CA LYS A 216 18.51 -25.35 -16.43
C LYS A 216 17.51 -25.83 -15.37
N ILE A 217 16.60 -26.73 -15.74
CA ILE A 217 15.63 -27.35 -14.82
C ILE A 217 16.37 -28.19 -13.77
N ALA A 218 17.36 -28.99 -14.16
CA ALA A 218 18.15 -29.78 -13.22
C ALA A 218 18.92 -28.89 -12.22
N SER A 219 19.53 -27.81 -12.69
CA SER A 219 20.20 -26.82 -11.82
C SER A 219 19.22 -26.14 -10.86
N MET A 220 18.03 -25.73 -11.32
CA MET A 220 17.00 -25.15 -10.45
C MET A 220 16.51 -26.15 -9.40
N LYS A 221 16.27 -27.41 -9.78
CA LYS A 221 15.90 -28.47 -8.84
C LYS A 221 16.97 -28.66 -7.77
N GLN A 222 18.25 -28.61 -8.14
CA GLN A 222 19.36 -28.75 -7.20
C GLN A 222 19.49 -27.56 -6.24
N ILE A 223 19.26 -26.34 -6.72
CA ILE A 223 19.21 -25.13 -5.88
C ILE A 223 18.01 -25.22 -4.91
N LEU A 224 16.84 -25.65 -5.37
CA LEU A 224 15.66 -25.86 -4.52
C LEU A 224 15.92 -26.91 -3.43
N LEU A 225 16.59 -28.00 -3.76
CA LEU A 225 16.98 -29.05 -2.81
C LEU A 225 17.98 -28.52 -1.77
N GLN A 226 18.94 -27.69 -2.19
CA GLN A 226 19.89 -27.03 -1.29
C GLN A 226 19.21 -26.01 -0.35
N LEU A 227 18.19 -25.29 -0.83
CA LEU A 227 17.42 -24.34 -0.02
C LEU A 227 16.49 -25.06 0.97
N LYS A 228 15.90 -26.18 0.55
CA LYS A 228 15.08 -27.07 1.40
C LYS A 228 15.92 -27.69 2.52
N ASN A 229 17.11 -28.21 2.20
CA ASN A 229 18.00 -28.84 3.18
C ASN A 229 18.60 -27.85 4.19
N LYS A 230 18.62 -26.55 3.88
CA LYS A 230 19.09 -25.51 4.80
C LYS A 230 17.98 -24.91 5.67
N ASN A 231 16.73 -25.39 5.59
CA ASN A 231 15.57 -24.84 6.31
C ASN A 231 15.40 -23.30 6.16
N LEU A 232 15.76 -22.75 4.99
CA LEU A 232 15.75 -21.29 4.79
C LEU A 232 14.47 -20.74 4.17
N ILE A 233 13.58 -21.59 3.61
CA ILE A 233 12.40 -21.16 2.85
C ILE A 233 11.30 -22.23 2.92
N ASN A 234 10.14 -21.92 3.52
CA ASN A 234 8.91 -22.67 3.25
C ASN A 234 8.22 -22.11 1.99
N ILE A 235 7.75 -22.97 1.09
CA ILE A 235 7.11 -22.54 -0.17
C ILE A 235 5.83 -21.73 0.14
N ASP A 236 5.12 -22.13 1.20
CA ASP A 236 3.94 -21.46 1.71
C ASP A 236 4.25 -20.02 2.18
N GLU A 237 5.42 -19.78 2.77
CA GLU A 237 5.82 -18.44 3.23
C GLU A 237 6.10 -17.50 2.05
N ILE A 238 6.66 -18.00 0.94
CA ILE A 238 6.85 -17.21 -0.28
C ILE A 238 5.49 -16.90 -0.92
N GLU A 239 4.57 -17.86 -0.95
CA GLU A 239 3.26 -17.68 -1.54
C GLU A 239 2.42 -16.68 -0.72
N ILE A 240 2.44 -16.78 0.61
CA ILE A 240 1.84 -15.82 1.54
C ILE A 240 2.49 -14.43 1.41
N LEU A 241 3.81 -14.34 1.21
CA LEU A 241 4.52 -13.06 1.03
C LEU A 241 4.25 -12.46 -0.36
N MET A 242 4.07 -13.29 -1.38
CA MET A 242 3.68 -12.86 -2.73
C MET A 242 2.21 -12.42 -2.80
N GLU A 243 1.30 -13.08 -2.07
CA GLU A 243 -0.10 -12.65 -1.92
C GLU A 243 -0.19 -11.34 -1.13
N ASN A 244 0.50 -11.24 0.01
CA ASN A 244 0.45 -10.04 0.86
C ASN A 244 1.14 -8.82 0.24
N PHE A 245 2.18 -9.02 -0.57
CA PHE A 245 2.89 -7.94 -1.25
C PHE A 245 2.63 -7.89 -2.76
N GLY A 246 1.56 -8.52 -3.25
CA GLY A 246 1.30 -8.66 -4.69
C GLY A 246 1.38 -7.34 -5.47
N LYS A 247 0.85 -6.25 -4.91
CA LYS A 247 0.93 -4.90 -5.51
C LYS A 247 2.34 -4.30 -5.54
N HIS A 248 3.23 -4.72 -4.65
CA HIS A 248 4.59 -4.18 -4.50
C HIS A 248 5.68 -5.26 -4.64
N LYS A 249 5.42 -6.34 -5.38
CA LYS A 249 6.39 -7.41 -5.66
C LYS A 249 7.70 -6.89 -6.24
N ASN A 250 7.62 -5.85 -7.07
CA ASN A 250 8.79 -5.19 -7.65
C ASN A 250 9.71 -4.56 -6.58
N LEU A 251 9.15 -4.04 -5.49
CA LEU A 251 9.92 -3.43 -4.42
C LEU A 251 10.79 -4.48 -3.71
N ILE A 252 10.19 -5.60 -3.33
CA ILE A 252 10.87 -6.69 -2.60
C ILE A 252 11.88 -7.40 -3.49
N THR A 253 11.49 -7.71 -4.73
CA THR A 253 12.41 -8.37 -5.68
C THR A 253 13.61 -7.51 -6.02
N ASN A 254 13.43 -6.19 -6.18
CA ASN A 254 14.55 -5.28 -6.43
C ASN A 254 15.41 -5.07 -5.17
N TRP A 255 14.80 -4.99 -3.98
CA TRP A 255 15.53 -4.93 -2.71
C TRP A 255 16.40 -6.17 -2.51
N ALA A 256 15.83 -7.37 -2.69
CA ALA A 256 16.57 -8.62 -2.63
C ALA A 256 17.74 -8.62 -3.63
N LYS A 257 17.48 -8.32 -4.92
CA LYS A 257 18.53 -8.23 -5.94
C LYS A 257 19.65 -7.27 -5.54
N LYS A 258 19.31 -6.09 -5.00
CA LYS A 258 20.30 -5.08 -4.57
C LYS A 258 21.15 -5.58 -3.41
N ASN A 259 20.57 -6.29 -2.44
CA ASN A 259 21.30 -6.90 -1.34
C ASN A 259 22.21 -8.04 -1.79
N LEU A 260 21.85 -8.78 -2.85
CA LEU A 260 22.72 -9.76 -3.51
C LEU A 260 23.79 -9.11 -4.42
N GLY A 261 23.87 -7.77 -4.49
CA GLY A 261 24.82 -7.05 -5.35
C GLY A 261 24.45 -7.05 -6.84
N HIS A 262 23.26 -7.50 -7.20
CA HIS A 262 22.77 -7.46 -8.58
C HIS A 262 22.30 -6.06 -8.98
N ARG A 263 22.43 -5.76 -10.28
CA ARG A 263 21.92 -4.51 -10.86
C ARG A 263 20.39 -4.48 -10.82
N VAL A 264 19.85 -3.38 -10.31
CA VAL A 264 18.40 -3.11 -10.32
C VAL A 264 18.01 -2.26 -11.53
N PRO A 265 16.74 -2.36 -12.00
CA PRO A 265 16.26 -1.53 -13.11
C PRO A 265 16.40 -0.04 -12.78
N LYS A 266 16.80 0.78 -13.77
CA LYS A 266 16.87 2.24 -13.61
C LYS A 266 15.48 2.90 -13.57
N LYS A 267 14.48 2.29 -14.21
CA LYS A 267 13.11 2.79 -14.25
C LYS A 267 12.30 2.19 -13.10
N TYR A 268 11.60 3.05 -12.37
CA TYR A 268 10.67 2.64 -11.32
C TYR A 268 9.32 2.25 -11.91
N SER A 269 8.69 1.22 -11.35
CA SER A 269 7.34 0.81 -11.75
C SER A 269 6.28 1.81 -11.23
N PRO A 270 5.10 1.90 -11.85
CA PRO A 270 4.06 2.84 -11.42
C PRO A 270 3.59 2.58 -9.99
N GLU A 271 3.59 1.32 -9.54
CA GLU A 271 3.21 0.94 -8.17
C GLU A 271 4.24 1.43 -7.14
N ILE A 272 5.54 1.37 -7.48
CA ILE A 272 6.61 1.93 -6.62
C ILE A 272 6.51 3.45 -6.61
N ARG A 273 6.24 4.08 -7.77
CA ARG A 273 6.03 5.53 -7.85
C ARG A 273 4.87 5.97 -6.96
N GLN A 274 3.72 5.32 -7.05
CA GLN A 274 2.54 5.60 -6.22
C GLN A 274 2.84 5.41 -4.74
N PHE A 275 3.50 4.30 -4.36
CA PHE A 275 3.88 4.02 -2.98
C PHE A 275 4.84 5.07 -2.43
N ALA A 276 5.88 5.42 -3.18
CA ALA A 276 6.89 6.39 -2.77
C ALA A 276 6.29 7.79 -2.59
N LEU A 277 5.45 8.24 -3.54
CA LEU A 277 4.76 9.52 -3.46
C LEU A 277 3.81 9.56 -2.27
N SER A 278 3.02 8.49 -2.06
CA SER A 278 2.06 8.41 -0.94
C SER A 278 2.76 8.42 0.41
N LEU A 279 3.82 7.62 0.57
CA LEU A 279 4.58 7.55 1.82
C LEU A 279 5.26 8.89 2.12
N HIS A 280 5.84 9.54 1.12
CA HIS A 280 6.44 10.87 1.27
C HIS A 280 5.40 11.94 1.63
N PHE A 281 4.20 11.88 1.02
CA PHE A 281 3.10 12.79 1.32
C PHE A 281 2.63 12.65 2.78
N PHE A 282 2.48 11.42 3.29
CA PHE A 282 2.12 11.21 4.69
C PHE A 282 3.23 11.62 5.67
N SER A 283 4.49 11.32 5.34
CA SER A 283 5.63 11.73 6.14
C SER A 283 6.94 11.60 5.37
N SER A 284 7.59 12.75 5.10
CA SER A 284 8.94 12.79 4.54
C SER A 284 9.96 12.06 5.41
N LYS A 285 9.87 12.21 6.74
CA LYS A 285 10.74 11.51 7.71
C LYS A 285 10.55 10.00 7.67
N ALA A 286 9.30 9.51 7.63
CA ALA A 286 9.04 8.08 7.51
C ALA A 286 9.55 7.55 6.16
N TYR A 287 9.37 8.31 5.08
CA TYR A 287 9.90 7.96 3.77
C TYR A 287 11.43 7.83 3.79
N GLU A 288 12.13 8.80 4.39
CA GLU A 288 13.60 8.74 4.54
C GLU A 288 14.06 7.56 5.38
N TYR A 289 13.37 7.29 6.49
CA TYR A 289 13.64 6.14 7.33
C TYR A 289 13.51 4.83 6.55
N VAL A 290 12.35 4.59 5.92
CA VAL A 290 12.11 3.40 5.10
C VAL A 290 13.13 3.33 3.96
N ARG A 291 13.45 4.45 3.30
CA ARG A 291 14.46 4.45 2.25
C ARG A 291 15.83 4.02 2.76
N LYS A 292 16.23 4.41 3.97
CA LYS A 292 17.50 3.99 4.60
C LYS A 292 17.47 2.50 4.94
N GLU A 293 16.42 2.03 5.61
CA GLU A 293 16.26 0.61 6.01
C GLU A 293 16.26 -0.35 4.82
N PHE A 294 15.64 0.04 3.71
CA PHE A 294 15.54 -0.80 2.51
C PHE A 294 16.68 -0.54 1.52
N ASN A 295 17.90 -0.32 2.01
CA ASN A 295 19.12 -0.17 1.21
C ASN A 295 18.93 0.81 0.02
N THR A 296 18.30 1.96 0.25
CA THR A 296 18.02 2.99 -0.77
C THR A 296 17.35 2.48 -2.04
N ILE A 297 16.47 1.48 -1.93
CA ILE A 297 15.72 0.94 -3.07
C ILE A 297 14.66 1.92 -3.57
N LEU A 298 14.14 2.75 -2.66
CA LEU A 298 13.18 3.79 -2.99
C LEU A 298 13.86 4.99 -3.65
N PRO A 299 13.15 5.68 -4.55
CA PRO A 299 13.64 6.87 -5.26
C PRO A 299 14.27 7.92 -4.33
N HIS A 300 15.20 8.70 -4.86
CA HIS A 300 15.68 9.87 -4.13
C HIS A 300 14.56 10.94 -4.07
N THR A 301 14.54 11.80 -3.05
CA THR A 301 13.58 12.93 -2.93
C THR A 301 13.58 13.81 -4.17
N ARG A 302 14.75 14.12 -4.72
CA ARG A 302 14.88 14.81 -6.03
C ARG A 302 14.13 14.12 -7.18
N THR A 303 14.04 12.78 -7.19
CA THR A 303 13.25 12.05 -8.19
C THR A 303 11.76 12.22 -7.94
N LEU A 304 11.32 12.25 -6.67
CA LEU A 304 9.93 12.56 -6.31
C LEU A 304 9.56 13.98 -6.72
N SER A 305 10.42 14.98 -6.47
CA SER A 305 10.20 16.36 -6.92
C SER A 305 10.05 16.46 -8.44
N LYS A 306 10.91 15.76 -9.20
CA LYS A 306 10.77 15.66 -10.66
C LYS A 306 9.46 15.00 -11.08
N TRP A 307 8.91 14.07 -10.29
CA TRP A 307 7.62 13.46 -10.61
C TRP A 307 6.45 14.39 -10.34
N TYR A 308 6.54 15.24 -9.33
CA TYR A 308 5.55 16.29 -9.05
C TYR A 308 5.58 17.40 -10.10
N SER A 309 6.76 17.77 -10.61
CA SER A 309 6.91 18.84 -11.60
C SER A 309 6.24 18.58 -12.95
N HIS A 310 5.72 17.37 -13.20
CA HIS A 310 4.99 17.07 -14.44
C HIS A 310 3.51 17.46 -14.37
N VAL A 311 2.99 17.71 -13.17
CA VAL A 311 1.59 18.11 -12.96
C VAL A 311 1.57 19.62 -12.89
N ASN A 312 0.76 20.27 -13.72
CA ASN A 312 0.59 21.71 -13.59
C ASN A 312 -0.31 21.96 -12.38
N ALA A 313 0.18 22.78 -11.46
CA ALA A 313 -0.56 23.19 -10.28
C ALA A 313 -0.50 24.70 -10.11
N SER A 314 -0.37 25.46 -11.20
CA SER A 314 -0.44 26.93 -11.18
C SER A 314 -1.79 27.42 -10.64
N PRO A 315 -1.87 28.66 -10.13
CA PRO A 315 -3.14 29.29 -9.77
C PRO A 315 -4.11 29.30 -10.95
N GLY A 316 -5.41 29.19 -10.65
CA GLY A 316 -6.46 28.98 -11.62
C GLY A 316 -7.28 27.71 -11.36
N PHE A 317 -8.14 27.38 -12.32
CA PHE A 317 -8.84 26.10 -12.34
C PHE A 317 -7.90 25.00 -12.82
N THR A 318 -7.83 23.90 -12.06
CA THR A 318 -6.90 22.80 -12.33
C THR A 318 -7.47 21.85 -13.38
N GLU A 319 -6.86 21.81 -14.56
CA GLU A 319 -7.29 20.93 -15.65
C GLU A 319 -7.24 19.45 -15.27
N GLU A 320 -6.24 19.03 -14.49
CA GLU A 320 -6.09 17.66 -14.03
C GLU A 320 -7.24 17.23 -13.12
N ALA A 321 -7.76 18.15 -12.31
CA ALA A 321 -8.95 17.91 -11.49
C ALA A 321 -10.18 17.72 -12.38
N LEU A 322 -10.39 18.60 -13.36
CA LEU A 322 -11.50 18.49 -14.32
C LEU A 322 -11.42 17.21 -15.17
N LYS A 323 -10.24 16.85 -15.67
CA LYS A 323 -10.01 15.59 -16.40
C LYS A 323 -10.34 14.38 -15.53
N THR A 324 -9.97 14.42 -14.24
CA THR A 324 -10.30 13.36 -13.28
C THR A 324 -11.80 13.23 -13.07
N LEU A 325 -12.53 14.36 -12.96
CA LEU A 325 -13.99 14.37 -12.87
C LEU A 325 -14.62 13.74 -14.12
N THR A 326 -14.17 14.12 -15.33
CA THR A 326 -14.68 13.55 -16.59
C THR A 326 -14.47 12.04 -16.66
N ILE A 327 -13.28 11.53 -16.28
CA ILE A 327 -13.00 10.09 -16.22
C ILE A 327 -13.93 9.41 -15.21
N LYS A 328 -14.15 10.05 -14.07
CA LYS A 328 -15.00 9.51 -13.01
C LYS A 328 -16.46 9.42 -13.44
N THR A 329 -17.00 10.47 -14.07
CA THR A 329 -18.37 10.48 -14.61
C THR A 329 -18.54 9.39 -15.66
N LYS A 330 -17.58 9.22 -16.57
CA LYS A 330 -17.61 8.17 -17.61
C LYS A 330 -17.60 6.75 -17.05
N ASN A 331 -16.91 6.53 -15.93
CA ASN A 331 -16.80 5.21 -15.30
C ASN A 331 -17.92 4.92 -14.29
N SER A 332 -18.71 5.94 -13.91
CA SER A 332 -19.81 5.79 -12.99
C SER A 332 -21.07 5.31 -13.71
N LYS A 333 -21.82 4.40 -13.08
CA LYS A 333 -23.13 3.96 -13.57
C LYS A 333 -24.24 4.96 -13.21
N HIS A 334 -23.99 5.82 -12.23
CA HIS A 334 -24.96 6.76 -11.69
C HIS A 334 -24.46 8.20 -11.87
N PRO A 335 -25.37 9.18 -12.01
CA PRO A 335 -24.98 10.58 -12.11
C PRO A 335 -24.24 10.99 -10.82
N ILE A 336 -23.13 11.70 -10.99
CA ILE A 336 -22.35 12.21 -9.86
C ILE A 336 -22.97 13.54 -9.43
N ILE A 337 -23.35 13.61 -8.15
CA ILE A 337 -23.98 14.79 -7.57
C ILE A 337 -23.02 15.40 -6.56
N CYS A 338 -22.77 16.70 -6.69
CA CYS A 338 -21.81 17.41 -5.87
C CYS A 338 -22.35 18.72 -5.29
N ALA A 339 -21.77 19.12 -4.16
CA ALA A 339 -21.86 20.46 -3.61
C ALA A 339 -20.55 21.20 -3.91
N LEU A 340 -20.66 22.46 -4.33
CA LEU A 340 -19.53 23.36 -4.54
C LEU A 340 -19.31 24.16 -3.26
N LEU A 341 -18.07 24.18 -2.77
CA LEU A 341 -17.64 24.98 -1.63
C LEU A 341 -16.68 26.07 -2.12
N MET A 342 -16.79 27.26 -1.55
CA MET A 342 -15.79 28.31 -1.71
C MET A 342 -15.41 28.91 -0.36
N ASP A 343 -14.13 29.23 -0.19
CA ASP A 343 -13.62 29.86 1.02
C ASP A 343 -12.36 30.70 0.73
N GLU A 344 -12.08 31.66 1.61
CA GLU A 344 -10.96 32.59 1.55
C GLU A 344 -10.02 32.33 2.73
N MET A 345 -8.74 32.06 2.44
CA MET A 345 -7.74 31.81 3.47
C MET A 345 -6.66 32.88 3.43
N ALA A 346 -6.44 33.57 4.55
CA ALA A 346 -5.32 34.50 4.70
C ALA A 346 -3.97 33.78 4.52
N ILE A 347 -3.09 34.34 3.70
CA ILE A 347 -1.74 33.83 3.44
C ILE A 347 -0.69 34.84 3.91
N ARG A 348 0.51 34.35 4.17
CA ARG A 348 1.64 35.22 4.49
C ARG A 348 2.05 35.97 3.24
N GLN A 349 1.98 37.29 3.29
CA GLN A 349 2.51 38.18 2.25
C GLN A 349 4.03 37.99 2.16
N HIS A 350 4.49 37.39 1.07
CA HIS A 350 5.91 37.15 0.82
C HIS A 350 6.15 37.01 -0.67
N LEU A 351 7.23 37.60 -1.16
CA LEU A 351 7.68 37.45 -2.54
C LEU A 351 8.89 36.52 -2.56
N GLU A 352 8.80 35.42 -3.29
CA GLU A 352 9.86 34.41 -3.41
C GLU A 352 10.30 34.27 -4.86
N TYR A 353 11.61 34.21 -5.12
CA TYR A 353 12.16 34.01 -6.46
C TYR A 353 12.61 32.56 -6.62
N ASP A 354 12.05 31.84 -7.59
CA ASP A 354 12.35 30.42 -7.82
C ASP A 354 13.57 30.18 -8.74
N GLY A 355 14.17 31.26 -9.26
CA GLY A 355 15.25 31.21 -10.24
C GLY A 355 14.82 31.67 -11.63
N GLU A 356 13.53 31.64 -11.95
CA GLU A 356 12.95 32.04 -13.23
C GLU A 356 11.92 33.18 -13.07
N THR A 357 11.06 33.10 -12.06
CA THR A 357 9.93 34.02 -11.84
C THR A 357 9.75 34.37 -10.36
N TYR A 358 9.14 35.53 -10.11
CA TYR A 358 8.74 35.95 -8.76
C TYR A 358 7.34 35.44 -8.44
N HIS A 359 7.22 34.69 -7.34
CA HIS A 359 5.98 34.15 -6.79
C HIS A 359 5.51 34.97 -5.59
N GLY A 360 4.20 35.03 -5.37
CA GLY A 360 3.58 35.70 -4.20
C GLY A 360 2.79 36.96 -4.52
N ARG A 361 2.71 37.34 -5.80
CA ARG A 361 1.79 38.39 -6.27
C ARG A 361 0.39 37.83 -6.50
N VAL A 362 -0.57 38.74 -6.69
CA VAL A 362 -1.93 38.39 -7.12
C VAL A 362 -1.86 37.60 -8.44
N ASP A 363 -2.48 36.43 -8.45
CA ASP A 363 -2.56 35.55 -9.62
C ASP A 363 -3.95 34.88 -9.65
N ILE A 364 -4.75 35.29 -10.63
CA ILE A 364 -6.12 34.80 -10.86
C ILE A 364 -6.12 33.72 -11.97
N GLY A 365 -4.97 33.28 -12.46
CA GLY A 365 -4.86 32.27 -13.52
C GLY A 365 -5.10 32.80 -14.93
N ASN A 366 -5.08 34.12 -15.12
CA ASN A 366 -5.27 34.77 -16.43
C ASN A 366 -3.96 34.92 -17.23
N GLY A 367 -2.83 34.42 -16.70
CA GLY A 367 -1.50 34.56 -17.32
C GLY A 367 -0.93 35.98 -17.32
N LEU A 368 -1.56 36.90 -16.57
CA LEU A 368 -1.07 38.26 -16.39
C LEU A 368 0.06 38.27 -15.36
N ASN A 369 1.29 38.29 -15.84
CA ASN A 369 2.47 38.47 -15.00
C ASN A 369 3.02 39.87 -15.22
N SER A 370 2.59 40.83 -14.38
CA SER A 370 3.22 42.15 -14.33
C SER A 370 3.84 42.41 -12.96
N ASP A 371 5.04 42.98 -12.96
CA ASP A 371 5.76 43.37 -11.74
C ASP A 371 5.06 44.48 -10.96
N SER A 372 4.02 45.07 -11.54
CA SER A 372 3.15 46.06 -10.91
C SER A 372 2.03 45.45 -10.06
N LEU A 373 1.78 44.13 -10.12
CA LEU A 373 0.72 43.49 -9.34
C LEU A 373 1.01 43.52 -7.85
N GLU A 374 -0.03 43.74 -7.04
CA GLU A 374 0.09 43.72 -5.58
C GLU A 374 0.51 42.34 -5.05
N VAL A 375 1.09 42.32 -3.85
CA VAL A 375 1.36 41.08 -3.11
C VAL A 375 0.03 40.48 -2.65
N ALA A 376 -0.14 39.17 -2.85
CA ALA A 376 -1.35 38.47 -2.45
C ALA A 376 -1.45 38.37 -0.93
N LYS A 377 -2.68 38.56 -0.41
CA LYS A 377 -2.99 38.56 1.03
C LYS A 377 -3.83 37.36 1.41
N GLU A 378 -4.61 36.85 0.47
CA GLU A 378 -5.57 35.77 0.63
C GLU A 378 -5.45 34.79 -0.53
N CYS A 379 -5.87 33.55 -0.28
CA CYS A 379 -6.03 32.50 -1.28
C CYS A 379 -7.50 32.10 -1.32
N PHE A 380 -8.14 32.33 -2.45
CA PHE A 380 -9.53 31.98 -2.69
C PHE A 380 -9.61 30.60 -3.34
N VAL A 381 -10.34 29.66 -2.75
CA VAL A 381 -10.32 28.24 -3.14
C VAL A 381 -11.72 27.75 -3.45
N PHE A 382 -11.85 27.00 -4.54
CA PHE A 382 -13.04 26.19 -4.83
C PHE A 382 -12.78 24.71 -4.59
N MET A 383 -13.70 24.06 -3.88
CA MET A 383 -13.64 22.63 -3.59
C MET A 383 -14.98 21.98 -3.89
N LEU A 384 -14.94 20.86 -4.60
CA LEU A 384 -16.11 20.06 -4.92
C LEU A 384 -16.22 18.90 -3.92
N VAL A 385 -17.42 18.66 -3.39
CA VAL A 385 -17.71 17.58 -2.44
C VAL A 385 -18.78 16.68 -3.01
N GLY A 386 -18.52 15.37 -3.07
CA GLY A 386 -19.51 14.37 -3.46
C GLY A 386 -20.64 14.30 -2.44
N VAL A 387 -21.89 14.37 -2.91
CA VAL A 387 -23.09 14.24 -2.08
C VAL A 387 -23.53 12.78 -2.04
N ASN A 388 -23.52 12.11 -3.20
CA ASN A 388 -23.84 10.69 -3.30
C ASN A 388 -22.63 9.77 -3.08
N GLU A 389 -21.43 10.32 -2.87
CA GLU A 389 -20.20 9.57 -2.66
C GLU A 389 -19.26 10.29 -1.68
N HIS A 390 -18.39 9.56 -0.99
CA HIS A 390 -17.48 10.12 0.00
C HIS A 390 -16.13 10.54 -0.57
N TRP A 391 -16.07 11.72 -1.19
CA TRP A 391 -14.81 12.32 -1.62
C TRP A 391 -14.93 13.85 -1.70
N LYS A 392 -13.77 14.51 -1.73
CA LYS A 392 -13.63 15.94 -1.93
C LYS A 392 -12.45 16.22 -2.86
N LEU A 393 -12.57 17.24 -3.70
CA LEU A 393 -11.56 17.60 -4.69
C LEU A 393 -11.46 19.12 -4.82
N PRO A 394 -10.33 19.74 -4.47
CA PRO A 394 -10.07 21.12 -4.86
C PRO A 394 -10.05 21.20 -6.39
N ILE A 395 -10.81 22.13 -6.96
CA ILE A 395 -10.93 22.29 -8.42
C ILE A 395 -10.18 23.52 -8.93
N GLY A 396 -9.87 24.47 -8.06
CA GLY A 396 -9.11 25.66 -8.41
C GLY A 396 -8.82 26.51 -7.19
N TYR A 397 -7.77 27.33 -7.31
CA TYR A 397 -7.38 28.28 -6.27
C TYR A 397 -6.76 29.53 -6.91
N PHE A 398 -6.90 30.67 -6.24
CA PHE A 398 -6.51 31.98 -6.77
C PHE A 398 -5.83 32.80 -5.68
N PHE A 399 -4.72 33.45 -6.01
CA PHE A 399 -4.04 34.36 -5.09
C PHE A 399 -4.55 35.77 -5.29
N VAL A 400 -5.07 36.39 -4.22
CA VAL A 400 -5.79 37.66 -4.31
C VAL A 400 -5.40 38.59 -3.16
N SER A 401 -5.47 39.90 -3.41
CA SER A 401 -5.30 40.94 -2.37
C SER A 401 -6.65 41.18 -1.70
N LYS A 402 -7.70 41.43 -2.51
CA LYS A 402 -9.12 41.49 -2.15
C LYS A 402 -9.95 41.16 -3.39
N LEU A 403 -11.06 40.43 -3.22
CA LEU A 403 -12.01 40.17 -4.31
C LEU A 403 -13.31 40.96 -4.11
N ASN A 404 -13.74 41.65 -5.16
CA ASN A 404 -15.05 42.31 -5.19
C ASN A 404 -16.16 41.27 -5.40
N SER A 405 -17.38 41.55 -4.90
CA SER A 405 -18.52 40.64 -5.05
C SER A 405 -18.79 40.28 -6.51
N ASN A 406 -18.65 41.22 -7.45
CA ASN A 406 -18.82 40.95 -8.89
C ASN A 406 -17.75 39.99 -9.45
N GLN A 407 -16.50 40.12 -9.02
CA GLN A 407 -15.43 39.21 -9.43
C GLN A 407 -15.67 37.80 -8.89
N LYS A 408 -16.16 37.67 -7.65
CA LYS A 408 -16.57 36.38 -7.08
C LYS A 408 -17.69 35.74 -7.89
N VAL A 409 -18.70 36.53 -8.29
CA VAL A 409 -19.80 36.05 -9.15
C VAL A 409 -19.27 35.50 -10.48
N GLU A 410 -18.34 36.19 -11.13
CA GLU A 410 -17.72 35.72 -12.38
C GLU A 410 -16.97 34.40 -12.18
N LEU A 411 -16.17 34.29 -11.11
CA LEU A 411 -15.45 33.07 -10.78
C LEU A 411 -16.39 31.89 -10.48
N VAL A 412 -17.48 32.13 -9.74
CA VAL A 412 -18.51 31.11 -9.45
C VAL A 412 -19.19 30.64 -10.73
N ARG A 413 -19.60 31.57 -11.62
CA ARG A 413 -20.19 31.22 -12.92
C ARG A 413 -19.24 30.42 -13.78
N HIS A 414 -17.95 30.81 -13.80
CA HIS A 414 -16.94 30.08 -14.54
C HIS A 414 -16.70 28.67 -13.96
N ALA A 415 -16.62 28.55 -12.64
CA ALA A 415 -16.50 27.25 -11.95
C ALA A 415 -17.68 26.32 -12.30
N LEU A 416 -18.92 26.82 -12.19
CA LEU A 416 -20.12 26.05 -12.52
C LEU A 416 -20.13 25.61 -13.98
N ALA A 417 -19.73 26.48 -14.91
CA ALA A 417 -19.60 26.12 -16.33
C ALA A 417 -18.60 24.98 -16.54
N LEU A 418 -17.38 25.09 -15.98
CA LEU A 418 -16.34 24.08 -16.13
C LEU A 418 -16.74 22.73 -15.51
N ILE A 419 -17.38 22.74 -14.34
CA ILE A 419 -17.85 21.50 -13.69
C ILE A 419 -18.97 20.86 -14.50
N HIS A 420 -19.93 21.65 -15.00
CA HIS A 420 -21.02 21.14 -15.80
C HIS A 420 -20.52 20.45 -17.08
N ASP A 421 -19.49 20.99 -17.72
CA ASP A 421 -18.87 20.40 -18.92
C ASP A 421 -18.22 19.02 -18.63
N THR A 422 -17.90 18.69 -17.38
CA THR A 422 -17.43 17.35 -16.98
C THR A 422 -18.55 16.30 -16.81
N GLY A 423 -19.82 16.73 -16.87
CA GLY A 423 -21.01 15.90 -16.65
C GLY A 423 -21.36 15.69 -15.17
N VAL A 424 -20.74 16.42 -14.25
CA VAL A 424 -21.10 16.41 -12.83
C VAL A 424 -22.25 17.39 -12.58
N ARG A 425 -23.25 16.98 -11.79
CA ARG A 425 -24.36 17.83 -11.38
C ARG A 425 -24.05 18.53 -10.06
N VAL A 426 -23.95 19.86 -10.09
CA VAL A 426 -23.83 20.68 -8.88
C VAL A 426 -25.21 21.06 -8.37
N ILE A 427 -25.51 20.78 -7.09
CA ILE A 427 -26.82 21.07 -6.49
C ILE A 427 -26.80 22.27 -5.54
N SER A 428 -25.64 22.59 -4.96
CA SER A 428 -25.53 23.66 -3.99
C SER A 428 -24.17 24.35 -4.05
N LEU A 429 -24.15 25.62 -3.63
CA LEU A 429 -22.97 26.42 -3.38
C LEU A 429 -22.94 26.78 -1.89
N THR A 430 -21.84 26.52 -1.19
CA THR A 430 -21.70 26.84 0.23
C THR A 430 -20.47 27.70 0.51
N PHE A 431 -20.65 28.70 1.35
CA PHE A 431 -19.61 29.66 1.75
C PHE A 431 -19.90 30.25 3.15
N ASP A 432 -18.96 31.02 3.69
CA ASP A 432 -19.05 31.62 5.03
C ASP A 432 -20.04 32.80 5.13
N GLY A 433 -20.11 33.43 6.30
CA GLY A 433 -21.01 34.57 6.53
C GLY A 433 -20.48 35.95 6.12
N CYS A 434 -19.40 36.04 5.33
CA CYS A 434 -18.77 37.31 5.06
C CYS A 434 -19.69 38.23 4.24
N SER A 435 -19.69 39.53 4.55
CA SER A 435 -20.56 40.52 3.87
C SER A 435 -20.37 40.51 2.36
N SER A 436 -19.13 40.39 1.89
CA SER A 436 -18.82 40.32 0.45
C SER A 436 -19.43 39.09 -0.25
N ASN A 437 -19.54 37.96 0.45
CA ASN A 437 -20.13 36.72 -0.04
C ASN A 437 -21.67 36.78 -0.01
N CYS A 438 -22.25 37.41 1.02
CA CYS A 438 -23.68 37.70 1.05
C CYS A 438 -24.10 38.61 -0.11
N THR A 439 -23.34 39.68 -0.37
CA THR A 439 -23.58 40.56 -1.53
C THR A 439 -23.42 39.80 -2.85
N MET A 440 -22.44 38.89 -2.96
CA MET A 440 -22.27 38.04 -4.14
C MET A 440 -23.52 37.19 -4.39
N ALA A 441 -24.09 36.56 -3.36
CA ALA A 441 -25.31 35.80 -3.51
C ALA A 441 -26.53 36.66 -3.89
N GLN A 442 -26.61 37.90 -3.38
CA GLN A 442 -27.63 38.86 -3.83
C GLN A 442 -27.50 39.19 -5.32
N VAL A 443 -26.28 39.39 -5.82
CA VAL A 443 -26.01 39.62 -7.25
C VAL A 443 -26.32 38.37 -8.10
N LEU A 444 -26.25 37.17 -7.52
CA LEU A 444 -26.71 35.94 -8.17
C LEU A 444 -28.25 35.80 -8.18
N GLY A 445 -28.99 36.71 -7.54
CA GLY A 445 -30.46 36.71 -7.50
C GLY A 445 -31.06 36.14 -6.23
N CYS A 446 -30.25 35.84 -5.22
CA CYS A 446 -30.75 35.40 -3.92
C CYS A 446 -31.21 36.58 -3.06
N ASN A 447 -32.30 36.39 -2.31
CA ASN A 447 -32.82 37.36 -1.38
C ASN A 447 -32.89 36.71 0.00
N TYR A 448 -32.23 37.31 0.99
CA TYR A 448 -32.21 36.81 2.37
C TYR A 448 -33.20 37.55 3.29
N ASN A 449 -34.11 38.33 2.73
CA ASN A 449 -35.21 38.91 3.50
C ASN A 449 -36.17 37.79 3.95
N ILE A 450 -36.59 37.82 5.21
CA ILE A 450 -37.41 36.77 5.85
C ILE A 450 -38.73 36.58 5.10
N ASP A 451 -39.34 37.68 4.66
CA ASP A 451 -40.64 37.66 4.00
C ASP A 451 -40.58 37.11 2.57
N ASN A 452 -39.44 37.24 1.90
CA ASN A 452 -39.23 36.88 0.48
C ASN A 452 -37.88 36.15 0.30
N LEU A 453 -37.69 35.06 1.03
CA LEU A 453 -36.46 34.28 1.02
C LEU A 453 -36.32 33.51 -0.32
N THR A 454 -35.31 33.86 -1.10
CA THR A 454 -34.91 33.12 -2.30
C THR A 454 -33.45 32.71 -2.19
N THR A 455 -33.20 31.40 -2.09
CA THR A 455 -31.83 30.84 -1.98
C THR A 455 -31.36 30.17 -3.26
N THR A 456 -32.26 29.96 -4.22
CA THR A 456 -31.95 29.28 -5.47
C THR A 456 -31.36 30.26 -6.48
N TYR A 457 -30.16 29.95 -6.97
CA TYR A 457 -29.58 30.57 -8.15
C TYR A 457 -29.87 29.69 -9.38
N ILE A 458 -30.42 30.29 -10.44
CA ILE A 458 -30.64 29.60 -11.72
C ILE A 458 -29.41 29.83 -12.61
N PHE A 459 -28.58 28.81 -12.74
CA PHE A 459 -27.45 28.81 -13.66
C PHE A 459 -27.88 28.34 -15.04
N GLN A 460 -27.74 29.19 -16.05
CA GLN A 460 -28.07 28.86 -17.43
C GLN A 460 -26.83 28.42 -18.21
N LYS A 461 -26.86 27.21 -18.75
CA LYS A 461 -25.83 26.70 -19.66
C LYS A 461 -26.48 25.87 -20.77
N ASN A 462 -26.16 26.20 -22.02
CA ASN A 462 -26.69 25.50 -23.22
C ASN A 462 -28.22 25.43 -23.25
N ASN A 463 -28.91 26.51 -22.87
CA ASN A 463 -30.38 26.60 -22.76
C ASN A 463 -31.02 25.64 -21.73
N ILE A 464 -30.24 25.13 -20.78
CA ILE A 464 -30.73 24.34 -19.66
C ILE A 464 -30.64 25.20 -18.39
N ASP A 465 -31.76 25.32 -17.69
CA ASP A 465 -31.84 25.93 -16.38
C ASP A 465 -31.43 24.93 -15.31
N ILE A 466 -30.35 25.24 -14.60
CA ILE A 466 -29.79 24.38 -13.57
C ILE A 466 -29.94 25.12 -12.23
N PRO A 467 -30.86 24.68 -11.36
CA PRO A 467 -31.01 25.28 -10.04
C PRO A 467 -29.84 24.87 -9.13
N VAL A 468 -29.22 25.86 -8.49
CA VAL A 468 -28.15 25.69 -7.51
C VAL A 468 -28.57 26.40 -6.23
N GLU A 469 -28.69 25.65 -5.13
CA GLU A 469 -29.05 26.20 -3.83
C GLU A 469 -27.86 26.88 -3.16
N ILE A 470 -28.00 28.14 -2.79
CA ILE A 470 -26.98 28.87 -2.03
C ILE A 470 -27.21 28.69 -0.53
N ILE A 471 -26.20 28.14 0.14
CA ILE A 471 -26.25 27.78 1.56
C ILE A 471 -25.11 28.50 2.30
N LEU A 472 -25.43 29.14 3.42
CA LEU A 472 -24.40 29.67 4.33
C LEU A 472 -23.89 28.57 5.25
N ASP A 473 -22.59 28.57 5.56
CA ASP A 473 -22.00 27.60 6.50
C ASP A 473 -22.73 27.65 7.86
N PRO A 474 -23.46 26.59 8.24
CA PRO A 474 -24.21 26.57 9.49
C PRO A 474 -23.33 26.74 10.72
N ALA A 475 -22.10 26.22 10.70
CA ALA A 475 -21.19 26.36 11.82
C ALA A 475 -20.74 27.82 12.00
N HIS A 476 -20.50 28.53 10.89
CA HIS A 476 -20.24 29.96 10.93
C HIS A 476 -21.46 30.74 11.43
N MET A 477 -22.65 30.45 10.93
CA MET A 477 -23.89 31.12 11.34
C MET A 477 -24.17 30.94 12.84
N ILE A 478 -24.02 29.72 13.37
CA ILE A 478 -24.20 29.46 14.81
C ILE A 478 -23.17 30.25 15.65
N LYS A 479 -21.92 30.36 15.19
CA LYS A 479 -20.91 31.19 15.87
C LYS A 479 -21.31 32.66 15.90
N LEU A 480 -21.89 33.20 14.82
CA LEU A 480 -22.38 34.58 14.78
C LEU A 480 -23.53 34.79 15.76
N VAL A 481 -24.52 33.89 15.78
CA VAL A 481 -25.65 33.94 16.73
C VAL A 481 -25.17 33.89 18.18
N ARG A 482 -24.17 33.06 18.47
CA ARG A 482 -23.57 32.95 19.81
C ARG A 482 -22.82 34.23 20.22
N ASN A 483 -22.25 34.95 19.26
CA ASN A 483 -21.43 36.14 19.53
C ASN A 483 -22.27 37.43 19.55
N ALA A 484 -23.45 37.44 18.94
CA ALA A 484 -24.46 38.49 19.04
C ALA A 484 -25.12 38.48 20.42
#